data_AF-A0A947FAC9-F1
#
_entry.id   AF-A0A947FAC9-F1
#
_cell.length_a   1.000
_cell.length_b   1.000
_cell.length_c   1.000
_cell.angle_alpha   90.00
_cell.angle_beta   90.00
_cell.angle_gamma   90.00
#
_symmetry.space_group_name_H-M   'P 1'
#
loop_
_entity.id
_entity.type
_entity.pdbx_description
1 polymer ?
#
loop_
_entity_poly.entity_id
_entity_poly.type
_entity_poly.pdbx_seq_one_letter_code
_entity_poly.pdbx_strand_id
1 'polypeptide(L)'
;LTPHDINNFLFDGISLPYPGRLESAARKNIPQVVAPGGLDFISKGPIDTLTEEDRQKKHYQHSPMFTHVRVSSAEMKEVAQVVAEKLNIGQGSTIVAIPLRGFSYQGHATGHLADSAADMTFVRVLKQKLQKGIPVIEVDAHINDYAFAEAVCSLLFELIESKQKPLQ
;
A
#
# COMPACT_ATOMS: atom_id res chain seq x y z
N LEU A 1 -3.08 -7.12 0.27
CA LEU A 1 -1.70 -6.72 0.66
C LEU A 1 -1.01 -5.81 -0.36
N THR A 2 -1.25 -5.98 -1.68
CA THR A 2 -0.49 -5.22 -2.71
C THR A 2 -1.39 -4.34 -3.59
N PRO A 3 -1.79 -3.14 -3.14
CA PRO A 3 -2.62 -2.20 -3.91
C PRO A 3 -1.83 -1.26 -4.84
N HIS A 4 -0.64 -1.66 -5.30
CA HIS A 4 0.22 -0.90 -6.25
C HIS A 4 -0.50 -0.42 -7.53
N ASP A 5 -1.61 -1.04 -7.90
CA ASP A 5 -2.43 -0.61 -9.01
C ASP A 5 -3.05 0.80 -8.78
N ILE A 6 -3.20 1.24 -7.52
CA ILE A 6 -3.71 2.58 -7.18
C ILE A 6 -2.76 3.68 -7.65
N ASN A 7 -1.47 3.61 -7.28
CA ASN A 7 -0.52 4.66 -7.68
C ASN A 7 -0.15 4.54 -9.16
N ASN A 8 -0.25 3.35 -9.77
CA ASN A 8 -0.19 3.22 -11.22
C ASN A 8 -1.32 4.01 -11.91
N PHE A 9 -2.55 3.93 -11.41
CA PHE A 9 -3.64 4.73 -11.95
C PHE A 9 -3.45 6.23 -11.76
N LEU A 10 -2.91 6.66 -10.61
CA LEU A 10 -2.74 8.09 -10.31
C LEU A 10 -1.61 8.74 -11.10
N PHE A 11 -0.57 7.98 -11.48
CA PHE A 11 0.68 8.54 -12.02
C PHE A 11 1.11 7.87 -13.35
N ASP A 12 0.14 7.57 -14.20
CA ASP A 12 0.34 7.06 -15.57
C ASP A 12 1.19 5.78 -15.64
N GLY A 13 0.96 4.86 -14.71
CA GLY A 13 1.51 3.52 -14.72
C GLY A 13 0.72 2.57 -15.60
N ILE A 14 1.31 1.40 -15.87
CA ILE A 14 0.76 0.42 -16.82
C ILE A 14 -0.16 -0.61 -16.16
N SER A 15 -0.06 -0.79 -14.84
CA SER A 15 -0.83 -1.79 -14.08
C SER A 15 -2.05 -1.14 -13.44
N LEU A 16 -3.14 -1.04 -14.20
CA LEU A 16 -4.33 -0.30 -13.77
C LEU A 16 -5.29 -1.14 -12.89
N PRO A 17 -5.96 -0.52 -11.89
CA PRO A 17 -6.90 -1.18 -11.02
C PRO A 17 -8.25 -1.32 -11.72
N TYR A 18 -8.99 -2.37 -11.37
CA TYR A 18 -10.42 -2.40 -11.68
C TYR A 18 -11.18 -1.34 -10.85
N PRO A 19 -12.28 -0.77 -11.39
CA PRO A 19 -13.15 0.13 -10.63
C PRO A 19 -13.57 -0.50 -9.28
N GLY A 20 -13.47 0.28 -8.20
CA GLY A 20 -13.81 -0.19 -6.86
C GLY A 20 -12.73 -0.99 -6.14
N ARG A 21 -11.47 -0.97 -6.62
CA ARG A 21 -10.29 -1.48 -5.87
C ARG A 21 -10.31 -0.99 -4.41
N LEU A 22 -10.08 -1.89 -3.46
CA LEU A 22 -10.20 -1.70 -1.98
C LEU A 22 -11.62 -1.46 -1.42
N GLU A 23 -12.63 -1.26 -2.26
CA GLU A 23 -13.96 -0.87 -1.77
C GLU A 23 -14.90 -2.06 -1.56
N SER A 24 -14.74 -3.16 -2.31
CA SER A 24 -15.71 -4.27 -2.29
C SER A 24 -15.84 -4.95 -0.93
N ALA A 25 -14.72 -5.27 -0.27
CA ALA A 25 -14.73 -5.88 1.06
C ALA A 25 -15.23 -4.89 2.11
N ALA A 26 -14.84 -3.61 2.00
CA ALA A 26 -15.29 -2.53 2.87
C ALA A 26 -16.82 -2.39 2.83
N ARG A 27 -17.40 -2.29 1.63
CA ARG A 27 -18.85 -2.16 1.40
C ARG A 27 -19.65 -3.37 1.90
N LYS A 28 -19.08 -4.58 1.78
CA LYS A 28 -19.72 -5.83 2.23
C LYS A 28 -19.44 -6.15 3.70
N ASN A 29 -18.73 -5.27 4.41
CA ASN A 29 -18.30 -5.49 5.79
C ASN A 29 -17.58 -6.84 5.97
N ILE A 30 -16.78 -7.26 4.98
CA ILE A 30 -15.99 -8.50 5.04
C ILE A 30 -14.69 -8.18 5.79
N PRO A 31 -14.29 -8.99 6.80
CA PRO A 31 -12.98 -8.89 7.42
C PRO A 31 -11.85 -8.77 6.40
N GLN A 32 -11.08 -7.69 6.47
CA GLN A 32 -9.93 -7.48 5.59
C GLN A 32 -8.76 -6.83 6.32
N VAL A 33 -7.56 -7.30 5.98
CA VAL A 33 -6.29 -6.64 6.32
C VAL A 33 -5.69 -6.06 5.06
N VAL A 34 -5.44 -4.75 5.06
CA VAL A 34 -4.86 -4.00 3.95
C VAL A 34 -3.41 -3.66 4.30
N ALA A 35 -2.51 -3.72 3.32
CA ALA A 35 -1.11 -3.33 3.47
C ALA A 35 -0.72 -2.43 2.27
N PRO A 36 0.36 -1.65 2.37
CA PRO A 36 0.74 -0.68 1.33
C PRO A 36 1.62 -1.28 0.23
N GLY A 37 1.54 -2.59 -0.01
CA GLY A 37 2.45 -3.29 -0.90
C GLY A 37 2.52 -2.69 -2.31
N GLY A 38 3.73 -2.30 -2.70
CA GLY A 38 4.05 -1.68 -3.98
C GLY A 38 3.47 -0.29 -4.21
N LEU A 39 2.90 0.36 -3.19
CA LEU A 39 2.47 1.77 -3.31
C LEU A 39 3.64 2.75 -3.45
N ASP A 40 4.86 2.28 -3.20
CA ASP A 40 6.10 3.03 -3.30
C ASP A 40 6.65 3.14 -4.73
N PHE A 41 6.12 2.39 -5.71
CA PHE A 41 6.61 2.44 -7.09
C PHE A 41 5.52 2.40 -8.15
N ILE A 42 5.72 3.12 -9.25
CA ILE A 42 4.92 3.08 -10.46
C ILE A 42 5.54 2.07 -11.41
N SER A 43 4.73 1.19 -12.00
CA SER A 43 5.19 0.29 -13.06
C SER A 43 5.14 1.04 -14.38
N LYS A 44 6.32 1.29 -14.97
CA LYS A 44 6.49 1.86 -16.31
C LYS A 44 7.03 0.80 -17.27
N GLY A 45 7.08 1.14 -18.56
CA GLY A 45 7.62 0.27 -19.61
C GLY A 45 9.13 0.04 -19.54
N PRO A 46 9.74 -0.44 -20.64
CA PRO A 46 11.18 -0.61 -20.76
C PRO A 46 11.95 0.67 -20.40
N ILE A 47 13.16 0.54 -19.85
CA ILE A 47 13.91 1.68 -19.27
C ILE A 47 14.21 2.79 -20.28
N ASP A 48 14.35 2.47 -21.56
CA ASP A 48 14.54 3.42 -22.66
C ASP A 48 13.27 4.22 -23.01
N THR A 49 12.10 3.75 -22.56
CA THR A 49 10.81 4.43 -22.76
C THR A 49 10.42 5.38 -21.62
N LEU A 50 11.20 5.45 -20.53
CA LEU A 50 10.94 6.39 -19.44
C LEU A 50 11.00 7.85 -19.92
N THR A 51 10.08 8.66 -19.38
CA THR A 51 10.10 10.12 -19.55
C THR A 51 11.30 10.74 -18.82
N GLU A 52 11.68 11.95 -19.19
CA GLU A 52 12.75 12.68 -18.49
C GLU A 52 12.44 12.90 -17.00
N GLU A 53 11.17 13.13 -16.66
CA GLU A 53 10.74 13.27 -15.26
C GLU A 53 10.92 11.94 -14.49
N ASP A 54 10.49 10.82 -15.07
CA ASP A 54 10.64 9.49 -14.44
C ASP A 54 12.12 9.14 -14.22
N ARG A 55 13.00 9.49 -15.16
CA ARG A 55 14.45 9.25 -15.05
C ARG A 55 15.11 10.04 -13.91
N GLN A 56 14.54 11.19 -13.53
CA GLN A 56 15.04 11.98 -12.40
C GLN A 56 14.64 11.39 -11.05
N LYS A 57 13.57 10.60 -11.00
CA LYS A 57 13.16 9.84 -9.81
C LYS A 57 14.06 8.61 -9.64
N LYS A 58 14.17 8.10 -8.40
CA LYS A 58 14.80 6.79 -8.15
C LYS A 58 14.06 5.72 -8.95
N HIS A 59 14.77 4.86 -9.66
CA HIS A 59 14.16 3.81 -10.46
C HIS A 59 15.10 2.62 -10.62
N TYR A 60 14.56 1.47 -11.01
CA TYR A 60 15.35 0.31 -11.41
C TYR A 60 14.63 -0.51 -12.47
N GLN A 61 15.40 -1.13 -13.35
CA GLN A 61 14.89 -2.07 -14.33
C GLN A 61 14.50 -3.37 -13.63
N HIS A 62 13.20 -3.60 -13.42
CA HIS A 62 12.70 -4.83 -12.80
C HIS A 62 12.79 -6.02 -13.75
N SER A 63 12.53 -5.78 -15.04
CA SER A 63 12.69 -6.74 -16.12
C SER A 63 13.02 -6.00 -17.43
N PRO A 64 13.37 -6.71 -18.52
CA PRO A 64 13.52 -6.06 -19.83
C PRO A 64 12.28 -5.27 -20.28
N MET A 65 11.09 -5.67 -19.81
CA MET A 65 9.81 -5.05 -20.18
C MET A 65 9.33 -3.97 -19.20
N PHE A 66 9.83 -3.96 -17.96
CA PHE A 66 9.28 -3.12 -16.89
C PHE A 66 10.35 -2.43 -16.07
N THR A 67 10.09 -1.15 -15.80
CA THR A 67 10.90 -0.32 -14.90
C THR A 67 10.01 0.16 -13.77
N HIS A 68 10.48 0.01 -12.53
CA HIS A 68 9.79 0.56 -11.37
C HIS A 68 10.37 1.92 -11.03
N VAL A 69 9.50 2.93 -10.96
CA VAL A 69 9.86 4.32 -10.69
C VAL A 69 9.31 4.73 -9.33
N ARG A 70 10.14 5.32 -8.48
CA ARG A 70 9.79 5.69 -7.11
C ARG A 70 8.71 6.77 -7.09
N VAL A 71 7.66 6.51 -6.31
CA VAL A 71 6.66 7.52 -5.93
C VAL A 71 7.27 8.52 -4.95
N SER A 72 7.20 9.81 -5.25
CA SER A 72 7.70 10.89 -4.42
C SER A 72 6.87 11.08 -3.14
N SER A 73 7.38 11.87 -2.18
CA SER A 73 6.62 12.20 -0.97
C SER A 73 5.29 12.92 -1.25
N ALA A 74 5.23 13.76 -2.29
CA ALA A 74 4.00 14.46 -2.67
C ALA A 74 2.96 13.50 -3.25
N GLU A 75 3.40 12.61 -4.14
CA GLU A 75 2.58 11.56 -4.72
C GLU A 75 2.13 10.54 -3.64
N MET A 76 3.01 10.16 -2.69
CA MET A 76 2.66 9.29 -1.55
C MET A 76 1.56 9.88 -0.65
N LYS A 77 1.51 11.21 -0.51
CA LYS A 77 0.41 11.89 0.19
C LYS A 77 -0.91 11.73 -0.55
N GLU A 78 -0.92 11.86 -1.88
CA GLU A 78 -2.12 11.66 -2.70
C GLU A 78 -2.60 10.21 -2.65
N VAL A 79 -1.68 9.25 -2.77
CA VAL A 79 -1.98 7.82 -2.61
C VAL A 79 -2.62 7.54 -1.25
N ALA A 80 -2.08 8.10 -0.17
CA ALA A 80 -2.65 7.93 1.17
C ALA A 80 -4.07 8.50 1.30
N GLN A 81 -4.37 9.62 0.65
CA GLN A 81 -5.71 10.20 0.63
C GLN A 81 -6.70 9.29 -0.09
N VAL A 82 -6.34 8.83 -1.29
CA VAL A 82 -7.19 7.91 -2.08
C VAL A 82 -7.41 6.58 -1.37
N VAL A 83 -6.38 6.01 -0.76
CA VAL A 83 -6.50 4.77 0.04
C VAL A 83 -7.43 5.01 1.23
N ALA A 84 -7.26 6.09 1.98
CA ALA A 84 -8.13 6.40 3.12
C ALA A 84 -9.60 6.58 2.70
N GLU A 85 -9.86 7.33 1.63
CA GLU A 85 -11.21 7.55 1.09
C GLU A 85 -11.89 6.23 0.74
N LYS A 86 -11.18 5.33 0.07
CA LYS A 86 -11.69 4.00 -0.30
C LYS A 86 -12.00 3.12 0.90
N LEU A 87 -11.13 3.13 1.92
CA LEU A 87 -11.32 2.31 3.12
C LEU A 87 -12.41 2.86 4.05
N ASN A 88 -12.59 4.19 4.09
CA ASN A 88 -13.61 4.88 4.88
C ASN A 88 -15.06 4.59 4.44
N ILE A 89 -15.26 3.93 3.29
CA ILE A 89 -16.57 3.46 2.85
C ILE A 89 -17.06 2.26 3.71
N GLY A 90 -16.15 1.57 4.41
CA GLY A 90 -16.48 0.40 5.22
C GLY A 90 -17.01 0.71 6.61
N GLN A 91 -17.59 -0.30 7.26
CA GLN A 91 -18.22 -0.20 8.59
C GLN A 91 -17.44 -0.93 9.70
N GLY A 92 -16.10 -0.85 9.68
CA GLY A 92 -15.27 -1.29 10.80
C GLY A 92 -14.68 -2.71 10.75
N SER A 93 -14.84 -3.46 9.66
CA SER A 93 -14.17 -4.77 9.46
C SER A 93 -12.83 -4.68 8.71
N THR A 94 -12.12 -3.55 8.84
CA THR A 94 -10.87 -3.29 8.13
C THR A 94 -9.77 -2.93 9.11
N ILE A 95 -8.60 -3.57 8.98
CA ILE A 95 -7.35 -3.16 9.62
C ILE A 95 -6.33 -2.84 8.54
N VAL A 96 -5.50 -1.82 8.76
CA VAL A 96 -4.32 -1.54 7.92
C VAL A 96 -3.06 -1.98 8.65
N ALA A 97 -2.27 -2.87 8.05
CA ALA A 97 -0.96 -3.27 8.53
C ALA A 97 0.15 -2.56 7.73
N ILE A 98 1.06 -1.86 8.43
CA ILE A 98 2.14 -1.06 7.84
C ILE A 98 3.50 -1.72 8.14
N PRO A 99 4.22 -2.22 7.13
CA PRO A 99 5.60 -2.69 7.30
C PRO A 99 6.55 -1.49 7.34
N LEU A 100 7.18 -1.24 8.49
CA LEU A 100 8.04 -0.06 8.69
C LEU A 100 9.38 -0.13 7.94
N ARG A 101 9.79 -1.30 7.44
CA ARG A 101 11.10 -1.48 6.78
C ARG A 101 11.05 -1.56 5.26
N GLY A 102 9.89 -1.26 4.65
CA GLY A 102 9.74 -1.09 3.20
C GLY A 102 8.47 -1.74 2.64
N PHE A 103 7.92 -1.12 1.60
CA PHE A 103 6.63 -1.50 0.99
C PHE A 103 6.76 -2.40 -0.24
N SER A 104 7.98 -2.56 -0.78
CA SER A 104 8.28 -3.40 -1.93
C SER A 104 9.66 -4.03 -1.83
N TYR A 105 9.93 -5.01 -2.70
CA TYR A 105 11.23 -5.68 -2.76
C TYR A 105 12.44 -4.74 -2.85
N GLN A 106 12.31 -3.55 -3.45
CA GLN A 106 13.41 -2.58 -3.56
C GLN A 106 13.23 -1.35 -2.64
N GLY A 107 12.19 -1.35 -1.80
CA GLY A 107 11.87 -0.26 -0.87
C GLY A 107 12.59 -0.37 0.48
N HIS A 108 13.36 -1.43 0.73
CA HIS A 108 14.19 -1.54 1.94
C HIS A 108 15.33 -0.50 1.95
N ALA A 109 15.95 -0.30 3.11
CA ALA A 109 16.92 0.78 3.36
C ALA A 109 18.12 0.87 2.39
N THR A 110 18.48 -0.23 1.74
CA THR A 110 19.60 -0.32 0.77
C THR A 110 19.14 -0.60 -0.66
N GLY A 111 17.83 -0.68 -0.90
CA GLY A 111 17.26 -0.98 -2.20
C GLY A 111 17.23 0.25 -3.12
N HIS A 112 17.02 0.03 -4.41
CA HIS A 112 17.00 1.11 -5.40
C HIS A 112 15.91 2.16 -5.17
N LEU A 113 14.83 1.79 -4.46
CA LEU A 113 13.68 2.65 -4.17
C LEU A 113 13.66 3.15 -2.71
N ALA A 114 14.73 2.93 -1.94
CA ALA A 114 14.82 3.31 -0.53
C ALA A 114 14.45 4.80 -0.31
N ASP A 115 13.32 5.07 0.35
CA ASP A 115 12.91 6.43 0.74
C ASP A 115 11.90 6.34 1.89
N SER A 116 12.42 6.21 3.11
CA SER A 116 11.59 6.10 4.31
C SER A 116 10.81 7.39 4.62
N ALA A 117 11.28 8.55 4.17
CA ALA A 117 10.58 9.81 4.39
C ALA A 117 9.28 9.88 3.57
N ALA A 118 9.32 9.40 2.33
CA ALA A 118 8.14 9.26 1.48
C ALA A 118 7.15 8.20 2.04
N ASP A 119 7.65 7.06 2.51
CA ASP A 119 6.82 6.03 3.14
C ASP A 119 6.15 6.55 4.41
N MET A 120 6.89 7.24 5.29
CA MET A 120 6.31 7.85 6.49
C MET A 120 5.35 9.00 6.20
N THR A 121 5.48 9.65 5.04
CA THR A 121 4.47 10.61 4.57
C THR A 121 3.15 9.91 4.27
N PHE A 122 3.18 8.75 3.60
CA PHE A 122 1.97 7.94 3.40
C PHE A 122 1.36 7.52 4.75
N VAL A 123 2.14 6.96 5.67
CA VAL A 123 1.64 6.46 6.97
C VAL A 123 0.97 7.58 7.77
N ARG A 124 1.62 8.74 7.88
CA ARG A 124 1.10 9.90 8.60
C ARG A 124 -0.21 10.42 8.00
N VAL A 125 -0.26 10.60 6.68
CA VAL A 125 -1.46 11.12 6.00
C VAL A 125 -2.60 10.11 6.10
N LEU A 126 -2.30 8.81 5.94
CA LEU A 126 -3.29 7.75 6.06
C LEU A 126 -3.93 7.75 7.45
N LYS A 127 -3.12 7.76 8.52
CA LYS A 127 -3.61 7.84 9.91
C LYS A 127 -4.47 9.07 10.19
N GLN A 128 -4.17 10.22 9.56
CA GLN A 128 -4.96 11.45 9.71
C GLN A 128 -6.31 11.39 8.99
N LYS A 129 -6.41 10.62 7.90
CA LYS A 129 -7.59 10.59 7.02
C LYS A 129 -8.51 9.41 7.29
N LEU A 130 -8.01 8.32 7.86
CA LEU A 130 -8.83 7.17 8.23
C LEU A 130 -9.81 7.52 9.36
N GLN A 131 -11.02 6.97 9.27
CA GLN A 131 -11.98 7.00 10.35
C GLN A 131 -11.43 6.27 11.58
N LYS A 132 -11.80 6.72 12.78
CA LYS A 132 -11.35 6.14 14.06
C LYS A 132 -11.59 4.63 14.20
N GLY A 133 -12.57 4.09 13.47
CA GLY A 133 -12.91 2.66 13.47
C GLY A 133 -12.04 1.78 12.58
N ILE A 134 -11.00 2.33 11.92
CA ILE A 134 -10.07 1.58 11.07
C ILE A 134 -8.68 1.62 11.73
N PRO A 135 -8.28 0.57 12.48
CA PRO A 135 -6.97 0.53 13.12
C PRO A 135 -5.84 0.53 12.10
N VAL A 136 -4.74 1.21 12.44
CA VAL A 136 -3.47 1.16 11.71
C VAL A 136 -2.42 0.56 12.61
N ILE A 137 -1.97 -0.65 12.28
CA ILE A 137 -0.99 -1.44 13.03
C ILE A 137 0.35 -1.34 12.32
N GLU A 138 1.34 -0.75 12.98
CA GLU A 138 2.71 -0.69 12.49
C GLU A 138 3.48 -1.93 12.94
N VAL A 139 4.22 -2.54 12.01
CA VAL A 139 5.00 -3.75 12.24
C VAL A 139 6.44 -3.44 11.86
N ASP A 140 7.38 -3.64 12.79
CA ASP A 140 8.81 -3.44 12.55
C ASP A 140 9.42 -4.58 11.70
N ALA A 141 8.98 -4.64 10.44
CA ALA A 141 9.34 -5.64 9.46
C ALA A 141 9.28 -5.04 8.06
N HIS A 142 9.98 -5.68 7.12
CA HIS A 142 9.81 -5.44 5.69
C HIS A 142 8.60 -6.23 5.18
N ILE A 143 7.93 -5.77 4.13
CA ILE A 143 6.69 -6.42 3.64
C ILE A 143 6.87 -7.91 3.27
N ASN A 144 8.08 -8.30 2.86
CA ASN A 144 8.41 -9.68 2.48
C ASN A 144 8.98 -10.51 3.65
N ASP A 145 9.09 -9.95 4.85
CA ASP A 145 9.58 -10.70 6.01
C ASP A 145 8.49 -11.63 6.54
N TYR A 146 8.91 -12.80 7.05
CA TYR A 146 8.01 -13.75 7.69
C TYR A 146 7.22 -13.11 8.84
N ALA A 147 7.88 -12.26 9.65
CA ALA A 147 7.25 -11.56 10.76
C ALA A 147 6.07 -10.67 10.31
N PHE A 148 6.17 -10.04 9.12
CA PHE A 148 5.06 -9.25 8.58
C PHE A 148 3.90 -10.14 8.14
N ALA A 149 4.21 -11.26 7.47
CA ALA A 149 3.20 -12.22 7.04
C ALA A 149 2.45 -12.83 8.24
N GLU A 150 3.18 -13.22 9.30
CA GLU A 150 2.60 -13.73 10.54
C GLU A 150 1.69 -12.69 11.20
N ALA A 151 2.14 -11.44 11.34
CA ALA A 151 1.34 -10.36 11.91
C ALA A 151 0.04 -10.12 11.12
N VAL A 152 0.10 -10.09 9.78
CA VAL A 152 -1.07 -9.94 8.92
C VAL A 152 -2.05 -11.09 9.08
N CYS A 153 -1.57 -12.33 9.15
CA CYS A 153 -2.40 -13.52 9.37
C CYS A 153 -3.11 -13.46 10.72
N SER A 154 -2.40 -13.14 11.80
CA SER A 154 -2.96 -13.01 13.14
C SER A 154 -4.06 -11.94 13.19
N LEU A 155 -3.81 -10.75 12.63
CA LEU A 155 -4.81 -9.67 12.54
C LEU A 155 -6.07 -10.11 11.78
N LEU A 156 -5.92 -10.89 10.72
CA LEU A 156 -7.06 -11.39 9.96
C LEU A 156 -7.86 -12.43 10.77
N PHE A 157 -7.20 -13.35 11.45
CA PHE A 157 -7.88 -14.33 12.31
C PHE A 157 -8.65 -13.64 13.44
N GLU A 158 -8.05 -12.66 14.11
CA GLU A 158 -8.73 -11.85 15.14
C GLU A 158 -9.99 -11.13 14.61
N LEU A 159 -9.92 -10.57 13.40
CA LEU A 159 -11.08 -9.94 12.75
C LEU A 159 -12.19 -10.95 12.43
N ILE A 160 -11.82 -12.16 12.01
CA ILE A 160 -12.81 -13.22 11.69
C ILE A 160 -13.47 -13.71 12.97
N GLU A 161 -12.70 -14.00 14.01
CA GLU A 161 -13.20 -14.49 15.30
C GLU A 161 -14.08 -13.47 16.02
N SER A 162 -13.68 -12.19 16.04
CA SER A 162 -14.47 -11.12 16.66
C SER A 162 -15.85 -10.97 16.01
N LYS A 163 -15.96 -11.24 14.70
CA LYS A 163 -17.22 -11.19 13.97
C LYS A 163 -18.12 -12.42 14.17
N GLN A 164 -17.54 -13.55 14.60
CA GLN A 164 -18.28 -14.80 14.86
C GLN A 164 -18.88 -14.86 16.27
N LYS A 165 -18.39 -14.06 17.21
CA LYS A 165 -18.99 -13.97 18.54
C LYS A 165 -20.39 -13.35 18.43
N PRO A 166 -21.47 -14.04 18.88
CA PRO A 166 -22.80 -13.44 18.92
C PRO A 166 -22.78 -12.19 19.81
N LEU A 167 -23.52 -11.14 19.44
CA LEU A 167 -23.81 -10.06 20.38
C LEU A 167 -24.46 -10.69 21.62
N GLN A 168 -23.77 -10.61 22.76
CA GLN A 168 -24.34 -10.94 24.07
C GLN A 168 -25.33 -9.85 24.49
#